data_AF-A0A420CXB1-F1
#
_entry.id   AF-A0A420CXB1-F1
#
_cell.length_a   1.000
_cell.length_b   1.000
_cell.length_c   1.000
_cell.angle_alpha   90.00
_cell.angle_beta   90.00
_cell.angle_gamma   90.00
#
_symmetry.space_group_name_H-M   'P 1'
#
loop_
_entity.id
_entity.type
_entity.pdbx_description
1 polymer ?
#
loop_
_entity_poly.entity_id
_entity_poly.type
_entity_poly.pdbx_seq_one_letter_code
_entity_poly.pdbx_strand_id
1 'polypeptide(L)'
;MNEEFNELFDIKEDNEDKPSVQINNQTIIIHILVRTVILLVAAVASCVLLFVAAYDSQIILGVLAILIVVGWFSLMIMEASKLKKSNKTQLSTANWSIIGLAILMIFTLILSIN
;
A
#
# COMPACT_ATOMS: atom_id res chain seq x y z
N MET A 1 -48.19 -8.36 15.86
CA MET A 1 -46.98 -7.52 15.73
C MET A 1 -47.44 -6.20 15.13
N ASN A 2 -47.33 -5.12 15.90
CA ASN A 2 -47.92 -3.81 15.61
C ASN A 2 -46.89 -2.93 14.87
N GLU A 3 -47.32 -2.23 13.82
CA GLU A 3 -46.45 -1.44 12.92
C GLU A 3 -45.65 -0.35 13.67
N GLU A 4 -46.21 0.21 14.75
CA GLU A 4 -45.55 1.23 15.60
C GLU A 4 -44.26 0.75 16.29
N PHE A 5 -44.11 -0.56 16.55
CA PHE A 5 -42.88 -1.07 17.18
C PHE A 5 -41.73 -1.22 16.18
N ASN A 6 -42.04 -1.30 14.89
CA ASN A 6 -41.05 -1.40 13.81
C ASN A 6 -40.49 -0.02 13.44
N GLU A 7 -41.25 1.07 13.69
CA GLU A 7 -40.77 2.45 13.54
C GLU A 7 -39.88 2.91 14.71
N LEU A 8 -40.07 2.39 15.92
CA LEU A 8 -39.23 2.75 17.07
C LEU A 8 -37.86 2.07 17.06
N PHE A 9 -37.71 1.00 16.27
CA PHE A 9 -36.45 0.35 15.92
C PHE A 9 -36.16 0.50 14.42
N ASP A 10 -36.51 1.66 13.86
CA ASP A 10 -36.08 2.12 12.55
C ASP A 10 -34.56 2.30 12.60
N ILE A 11 -33.84 1.17 12.65
CA ILE A 11 -32.50 1.03 12.14
C ILE A 11 -32.67 1.41 10.67
N LYS A 12 -32.57 2.72 10.42
CA LYS A 12 -32.15 3.23 9.14
C LYS A 12 -30.78 2.59 8.92
N GLU A 13 -30.80 1.39 8.35
CA GLU A 13 -29.78 1.00 7.41
C GLU A 13 -29.78 2.13 6.41
N ASP A 14 -28.90 3.07 6.69
CA ASP A 14 -28.55 4.20 5.87
C ASP A 14 -27.91 3.57 4.63
N ASN A 15 -28.79 3.02 3.79
CA ASN A 15 -28.60 2.78 2.37
C ASN A 15 -28.52 4.16 1.72
N GLU A 16 -27.58 4.99 2.19
CA GLU A 16 -26.98 6.00 1.36
C GLU A 16 -26.34 5.24 0.21
N ASP A 17 -27.10 5.17 -0.88
CA ASP A 17 -26.65 5.10 -2.26
C ASP A 17 -25.46 6.06 -2.47
N LYS A 18 -24.29 5.70 -1.96
CA LYS A 18 -23.04 6.17 -2.52
C LYS A 18 -22.92 5.36 -3.81
N PRO A 19 -22.91 5.99 -4.99
CA PRO A 19 -22.63 5.25 -6.20
C PRO A 19 -21.30 4.57 -5.94
N SER A 20 -21.34 3.24 -5.78
CA SER A 20 -20.12 2.46 -5.81
C SER A 20 -19.59 2.71 -7.20
N VAL A 21 -18.63 3.64 -7.31
CA VAL A 21 -17.84 3.78 -8.53
C VAL A 21 -17.13 2.45 -8.57
N GLN A 22 -17.77 1.50 -9.25
CA GLN A 22 -17.35 0.12 -9.33
C GLN A 22 -15.98 0.21 -9.98
N ILE A 23 -14.93 0.15 -9.16
CA ILE A 23 -13.59 0.32 -9.67
C ILE A 23 -13.38 -0.91 -10.54
N ASN A 24 -13.39 -0.70 -11.86
CA ASN A 24 -13.20 -1.78 -12.81
C ASN A 24 -11.91 -2.52 -12.42
N ASN A 25 -11.98 -3.85 -12.29
CA ASN A 25 -10.84 -4.70 -11.95
C ASN A 25 -9.59 -4.38 -12.79
N GLN A 26 -9.77 -3.94 -14.04
CA GLN A 26 -8.68 -3.53 -14.92
C GLN A 26 -7.89 -2.32 -14.37
N THR A 27 -8.58 -1.35 -13.76
CA THR A 27 -7.93 -0.19 -13.12
C THR A 27 -7.15 -0.61 -11.89
N ILE A 28 -7.65 -1.60 -11.13
CA ILE A 28 -6.96 -2.16 -9.97
C ILE A 28 -5.67 -2.86 -10.39
N ILE A 29 -5.73 -3.69 -11.44
CA ILE A 29 -4.56 -4.41 -11.98
C ILE A 29 -3.49 -3.45 -12.47
N ILE A 30 -3.85 -2.42 -13.24
CA ILE A 30 -2.91 -1.41 -13.71
C ILE A 30 -2.26 -0.68 -12.51
N HIS A 31 -3.06 -0.36 -11.49
CA HIS A 31 -2.56 0.30 -10.29
C HIS A 31 -1.52 -0.57 -9.55
N ILE A 32 -1.83 -1.84 -9.33
CA ILE A 32 -0.91 -2.81 -8.73
C ILE A 32 0.37 -2.92 -9.57
N LEU A 33 0.24 -3.06 -10.89
CA LEU A 33 1.36 -3.24 -11.81
C LEU A 33 2.32 -2.05 -11.78
N VAL A 34 1.80 -0.82 -11.83
CA VAL A 34 2.62 0.40 -11.74
C VAL A 34 3.37 0.44 -10.40
N ARG A 35 2.70 0.13 -9.28
CA ARG A 35 3.35 0.10 -7.96
C ARG A 35 4.44 -0.95 -7.85
N THR A 36 4.22 -2.13 -8.43
CA THR A 36 5.23 -3.20 -8.47
C THR A 36 6.45 -2.77 -9.30
N VAL A 37 6.25 -2.12 -10.44
CA VAL A 37 7.36 -1.58 -11.25
C VAL A 37 8.14 -0.53 -10.49
N ILE A 38 7.45 0.42 -9.82
CA ILE A 38 8.12 1.44 -9.00
C ILE A 38 8.92 0.79 -7.86
N LEU A 39 8.35 -0.22 -7.19
CA LEU A 39 9.06 -0.97 -6.14
C LEU A 39 10.32 -1.65 -6.68
N LEU A 40 10.23 -2.29 -7.84
CA LEU A 40 11.37 -2.94 -8.49
C LEU A 40 12.48 -1.94 -8.82
N VAL A 41 12.13 -0.80 -9.43
CA VAL A 41 13.08 0.27 -9.76
C VAL A 41 13.72 0.85 -8.50
N ALA A 42 12.94 1.12 -7.46
CA ALA A 42 13.45 1.61 -6.18
C ALA A 42 14.39 0.60 -5.52
N ALA A 43 14.05 -0.69 -5.55
CA ALA A 43 14.89 -1.75 -4.99
C ALA A 43 16.23 -1.86 -5.71
N VAL A 44 16.23 -1.85 -7.05
CA VAL A 44 17.47 -1.89 -7.85
C VAL A 44 18.31 -0.64 -7.59
N ALA A 45 17.70 0.56 -7.58
CA ALA A 45 18.40 1.80 -7.29
C ALA A 45 19.02 1.81 -5.88
N SER A 46 18.27 1.39 -4.86
CA SER A 46 18.78 1.26 -3.49
C SER A 46 19.90 0.23 -3.39
N CYS A 47 19.83 -0.89 -4.11
CA CYS A 47 20.92 -1.87 -4.16
C CYS A 47 22.21 -1.26 -4.76
N VAL A 48 22.10 -0.53 -5.87
CA VAL A 48 23.25 0.13 -6.48
C VAL A 48 23.84 1.18 -5.54
N LEU A 49 23.00 1.99 -4.90
CA LEU A 49 23.44 2.98 -3.92
C LEU A 49 24.16 2.33 -2.73
N LEU A 50 23.62 1.24 -2.20
CA LEU A 50 24.25 0.49 -1.10
C LEU A 50 25.57 -0.16 -1.54
N PHE A 51 25.64 -0.69 -2.76
CA PHE A 51 26.87 -1.25 -3.31
C PHE A 51 27.97 -0.19 -3.43
N VAL A 52 27.65 0.98 -4.00
CA VAL A 52 28.59 2.10 -4.10
C VAL A 52 28.97 2.62 -2.71
N ALA A 53 28.00 2.74 -1.79
CA ALA A 53 28.25 3.15 -0.41
C ALA A 53 29.22 2.19 0.30
N ALA A 54 29.08 0.88 0.08
CA ALA A 54 29.95 -0.13 0.66
C ALA A 54 31.34 -0.13 0.00
N TYR A 55 31.42 0.06 -1.33
CA TYR A 55 32.68 0.04 -2.06
C TYR A 55 33.56 1.26 -1.75
N ASP A 56 32.97 2.46 -1.70
CA ASP A 56 33.69 3.72 -1.52
C ASP A 56 33.52 4.32 -0.11
N SER A 57 32.99 3.53 0.83
CA SER A 57 32.72 3.94 2.23
C SER A 57 31.88 5.23 2.39
N GLN A 58 31.06 5.56 1.39
CA GLN A 58 30.23 6.75 1.40
C GLN A 58 28.93 6.53 2.18
N ILE A 59 28.98 6.78 3.49
CA ILE A 59 27.84 6.62 4.43
C ILE A 59 26.59 7.38 3.94
N ILE A 60 26.77 8.55 3.34
CA ILE A 60 25.68 9.41 2.85
C ILE A 60 24.81 8.67 1.82
N LEU A 61 25.41 7.88 0.92
CA LEU A 61 24.68 7.11 -0.09
C LEU A 61 23.89 5.97 0.54
N GLY A 62 24.41 5.35 1.60
CA GLY A 62 23.68 4.35 2.38
C GLY A 62 22.46 4.93 3.08
N VAL A 63 22.60 6.11 3.70
CA VAL A 63 21.47 6.84 4.31
C VAL A 63 20.43 7.21 3.24
N LEU A 64 20.87 7.67 2.07
CA LEU A 64 19.97 7.99 0.95
C LEU A 64 19.18 6.75 0.49
N ALA A 65 19.83 5.59 0.37
CA ALA A 65 19.17 4.34 0.00
C ALA A 65 18.07 3.94 1.00
N ILE A 66 18.33 4.13 2.31
CA ILE A 66 17.34 3.89 3.37
C ILE A 66 16.17 4.88 3.25
N LEU A 67 16.45 6.17 3.02
CA LEU A 67 15.42 7.19 2.86
C LEU A 67 14.51 6.92 1.66
N ILE A 68 15.04 6.39 0.55
CA ILE A 68 14.24 5.99 -0.61
C ILE A 68 13.25 4.88 -0.22
N VAL A 69 13.71 3.85 0.48
CA VAL A 69 12.87 2.72 0.92
C VAL A 69 11.79 3.21 1.89
N VAL A 70 12.18 3.96 2.93
CA VAL A 70 11.25 4.51 3.92
C VAL A 70 10.24 5.46 3.28
N GLY A 71 10.70 6.31 2.35
CA GLY A 71 9.85 7.23 1.60
C GLY A 71 8.80 6.50 0.77
N TRP A 72 9.19 5.43 0.07
CA TRP A 72 8.26 4.61 -0.70
C TRP A 72 7.18 3.98 0.18
N PHE A 73 7.56 3.36 1.31
CA PHE A 73 6.60 2.79 2.26
C PHE A 73 5.65 3.86 2.82
N SER A 74 6.18 5.04 3.18
CA SER A 74 5.38 6.15 3.71
C SER A 74 4.35 6.65 2.70
N LEU A 75 4.73 6.79 1.43
CA LEU A 75 3.82 7.17 0.35
C LEU A 75 2.71 6.14 0.17
N MET A 76 3.05 4.85 0.17
CA MET A 76 2.11 3.74 0.04
C MET A 76 1.08 3.70 1.19
N ILE A 77 1.54 3.87 2.43
CA ILE A 77 0.67 3.92 3.62
C ILE A 77 -0.26 5.14 3.58
N MET A 78 0.27 6.32 3.20
CA MET A 78 -0.52 7.53 3.06
C MET A 78 -1.60 7.36 1.98
N GLU A 79 -1.25 6.79 0.83
CA GLU A 79 -2.19 6.56 -0.26
C GLU A 79 -3.26 5.53 0.13
N ALA A 80 -2.88 4.43 0.79
CA ALA A 80 -3.84 3.44 1.31
C ALA A 80 -4.84 4.09 2.28
N SER A 81 -4.35 4.96 3.17
CA SER A 81 -5.19 5.69 4.13
C SER A 81 -6.13 6.69 3.44
N LYS A 82 -5.67 7.41 2.40
CA LYS A 82 -6.51 8.28 1.57
C LYS A 82 -7.59 7.49 0.82
N LEU A 83 -7.23 6.34 0.24
CA LEU A 83 -8.16 5.47 -0.48
C LEU A 83 -9.23 4.88 0.46
N LYS A 84 -8.84 4.50 1.68
CA LYS A 84 -9.78 4.06 2.73
C LYS A 84 -10.76 5.17 3.10
N LYS A 85 -10.30 6.42 3.28
CA LYS A 85 -11.17 7.58 3.54
C LYS A 85 -12.12 7.91 2.39
N SER A 86 -11.76 7.58 1.15
CA SER A 86 -12.56 7.82 -0.05
C SER A 86 -13.54 6.68 -0.40
N ASN A 87 -13.80 5.74 0.52
CA ASN A 87 -14.61 4.53 0.29
C ASN A 87 -14.11 3.61 -0.85
N LYS A 88 -12.84 3.74 -1.27
CA LYS A 88 -12.20 2.88 -2.27
C LYS A 88 -11.50 1.70 -1.58
N THR A 89 -12.28 0.89 -0.86
CA THR A 89 -11.79 -0.16 0.04
C THR A 89 -10.98 -1.23 -0.69
N GLN A 90 -11.40 -1.66 -1.89
CA GLN A 90 -10.67 -2.66 -2.69
C GLN A 90 -9.25 -2.20 -3.07
N LEU A 91 -9.10 -0.94 -3.48
CA LEU A 91 -7.81 -0.35 -3.84
C LEU A 91 -6.91 -0.17 -2.62
N SER A 92 -7.49 0.21 -1.48
CA SER A 92 -6.80 0.29 -0.19
C SER A 92 -6.29 -1.09 0.24
N THR A 93 -7.12 -2.13 0.16
CA THR A 93 -6.74 -3.50 0.51
C THR A 93 -5.62 -4.01 -0.40
N ALA A 94 -5.73 -3.82 -1.72
CA ALA A 94 -4.66 -4.17 -2.65
C ALA A 94 -3.33 -3.47 -2.28
N ASN A 95 -3.40 -2.22 -1.84
CA ASN A 95 -2.22 -1.48 -1.40
C ASN A 95 -1.57 -2.05 -0.14
N TRP A 96 -2.39 -2.38 0.86
CA TRP A 96 -1.94 -3.05 2.07
C TRP A 96 -1.33 -4.42 1.77
N SER A 97 -1.91 -5.17 0.84
CA SER A 97 -1.35 -6.45 0.39
C SER A 97 0.04 -6.28 -0.22
N ILE A 98 0.25 -5.27 -1.07
CA ILE A 98 1.58 -4.98 -1.65
C ILE A 98 2.59 -4.62 -0.55
N ILE A 99 2.20 -3.77 0.41
CA ILE A 99 3.06 -3.40 1.55
C ILE A 99 3.45 -4.65 2.35
N GLY A 100 2.46 -5.49 2.69
CA GLY A 100 2.70 -6.74 3.42
C GLY A 100 3.63 -7.69 2.67
N LEU A 101 3.44 -7.84 1.36
CA LEU A 101 4.26 -8.70 0.50
C LEU A 101 5.70 -8.18 0.39
N ALA A 102 5.89 -6.86 0.28
CA ALA A 102 7.22 -6.24 0.30
C ALA A 102 7.95 -6.47 1.63
N ILE A 103 7.27 -6.31 2.77
CA ILE A 103 7.85 -6.58 4.09
C ILE A 103 8.23 -8.06 4.22
N LEU A 104 7.38 -8.97 3.75
CA LEU A 104 7.65 -10.41 3.80
C LEU A 104 8.85 -10.79 2.93
N MET A 105 9.01 -10.18 1.75
CA MET A 105 10.21 -10.34 0.93
C MET A 105 11.47 -9.86 1.67
N ILE A 106 11.43 -8.70 2.33
CA ILE A 106 12.57 -8.20 3.11
C ILE A 106 12.91 -9.17 4.25
N PHE A 107 11.91 -9.66 4.97
CA PHE A 107 12.11 -10.59 6.09
C PHE A 107 12.70 -11.93 5.64
N THR A 108 12.19 -12.49 4.54
CA THR A 108 12.73 -13.73 3.95
C THR A 108 14.16 -13.56 3.44
N LEU A 109 14.51 -12.41 2.86
CA LEU A 109 15.89 -12.11 2.48
C LEU A 109 16.82 -12.06 3.70
N ILE A 110 16.42 -11.38 4.78
CA ILE A 110 17.21 -11.31 6.01
C ILE A 110 17.41 -12.72 6.59
N LEU A 111 16.35 -13.53 6.67
CA LEU A 111 16.45 -14.91 7.16
C LEU A 111 17.31 -15.81 6.27
N SER A 112 17.37 -15.56 4.96
CA SER A 112 18.16 -16.37 4.03
C SER A 112 19.66 -16.02 4.05
N ILE A 113 20.02 -14.85 4.57
CA ILE A 113 21.41 -14.37 4.68
C ILE A 113 22.06 -14.82 6.01
N ASN A 114 21.26 -15.27 6.98
CA ASN A 114 21.69 -15.68 8.31
C ASN A 114 21.79 -17.21 8.41
#